data_AF-A0A9E4VAR5-F1
#
_entry.id   AF-A0A9E4VAR5-F1
#
_cell.length_a   1.000
_cell.length_b   1.000
_cell.length_c   1.000
_cell.angle_alpha   90.00
_cell.angle_beta   90.00
_cell.angle_gamma   90.00
#
_symmetry.space_group_name_H-M   'P 1'
#
loop_
_entity.id
_entity.type
_entity.pdbx_description
1 polymer ?
#
loop_
_entity_poly.entity_id
_entity_poly.type
_entity_poly.pdbx_seq_one_letter_code
_entity_poly.pdbx_strand_id
1 'polypeptide(L)'
;MKIRKILTGPVAVLVAIMAVVLLASCGSSDSGTVGSAADTEEEPVLMLRPNGVFTIDDVAAAGWKKSKELSPETLPDAIGVWYGFYNQRDVEVRIYASHDLAISSGTGPAEDAVGRGKPAPFAVGGISATRTSYGTYAIVGNLVLLCEVKIEDCEGLLNGIR
;
A
#
# COMPACT_ATOMS: atom_id res chain seq x y z
N MET A 1 48.72 36.52 45.20
CA MET A 1 48.23 37.74 44.51
C MET A 1 46.92 37.41 43.80
N LYS A 2 45.85 38.15 44.18
CA LYS A 2 44.52 38.31 43.56
C LYS A 2 43.64 37.07 43.30
N ILE A 3 42.89 36.74 44.35
CA ILE A 3 41.54 36.16 44.35
C ILE A 3 40.62 37.01 43.44
N ARG A 4 39.85 36.37 42.56
CA ARG A 4 38.65 36.99 41.96
C ARG A 4 37.40 36.22 42.41
N LYS A 5 36.43 37.04 42.80
CA LYS A 5 35.27 36.73 43.62
C LYS A 5 34.15 36.08 42.82
N ILE A 6 33.42 35.23 43.55
CA ILE A 6 32.12 34.65 43.26
C ILE A 6 31.12 35.78 42.96
N LEU A 7 30.34 35.63 41.88
CA LEU A 7 29.16 36.45 41.61
C LEU A 7 27.94 35.55 41.57
N THR A 8 27.19 35.59 42.67
CA THR A 8 25.87 35.01 42.88
C THR A 8 24.83 35.77 42.04
N GLY A 9 23.95 35.05 41.35
CA GLY A 9 22.82 35.61 40.60
C GLY A 9 21.70 34.57 40.41
N PRO A 10 20.42 34.96 40.54
CA PRO A 10 19.32 34.10 41.02
C PRO A 10 18.67 33.28 39.91
N VAL A 11 19.41 32.87 38.88
CA VAL A 11 18.85 32.19 37.70
C VAL A 11 18.85 30.67 37.88
N ALA A 12 19.65 30.15 38.82
CA ALA A 12 19.76 28.73 39.11
C ALA A 12 18.65 28.16 40.02
N VAL A 13 17.64 28.96 40.38
CA VAL A 13 16.57 28.57 41.33
C VAL A 13 15.18 28.46 40.68
N LEU A 14 15.04 28.74 39.38
CA LEU A 14 13.75 28.80 38.68
C LEU A 14 13.41 27.56 37.82
N VAL A 15 13.89 26.37 38.17
CA VAL A 15 13.49 25.09 37.50
C VAL A 15 12.82 24.11 38.47
N ALA A 16 12.53 24.54 39.70
CA ALA A 16 11.69 23.80 40.62
C ALA A 16 10.25 24.33 40.57
N ILE A 17 9.29 23.41 40.37
CA ILE A 17 7.84 23.55 40.52
C ILE A 17 7.06 23.89 39.22
N MET A 18 6.76 22.85 38.43
CA MET A 18 5.40 22.67 37.91
C MET A 18 5.15 21.17 37.65
N ALA A 19 4.83 20.47 38.73
CA ALA A 19 3.99 19.27 38.66
C ALA A 19 2.53 19.72 38.82
N VAL A 20 1.61 18.91 38.30
CA VAL A 20 0.18 18.75 38.65
C VAL A 20 -0.80 18.95 37.48
N VAL A 21 -1.14 17.80 36.89
CA VAL A 21 -2.49 17.28 36.57
C VAL A 21 -3.31 17.93 35.45
N LEU A 22 -3.53 17.13 34.39
CA LEU A 22 -4.89 16.83 33.93
C LEU A 22 -5.04 15.30 33.77
N LEU A 23 -5.83 14.73 34.68
CA LEU A 23 -6.44 13.40 34.58
C LEU A 23 -7.68 13.48 33.67
N ALA A 24 -8.11 12.29 33.21
CA ALA A 24 -9.41 11.93 32.62
C ALA A 24 -9.51 11.89 31.08
N SER A 25 -8.98 10.80 30.51
CA SER A 25 -9.66 10.08 29.43
C SER A 25 -9.77 8.62 29.87
N CYS A 26 -10.89 8.31 30.53
CA CYS A 26 -11.29 6.96 30.89
C CYS A 26 -12.28 6.48 29.84
N GLY A 27 -11.91 5.42 29.11
CA GLY A 27 -12.80 4.61 28.29
C GLY A 27 -12.51 3.14 28.60
N SER A 28 -13.35 2.56 29.44
CA SER A 28 -13.42 1.14 29.85
C SER A 28 -13.66 0.23 28.62
N SER A 29 -13.29 -1.06 28.53
CA SER A 29 -12.98 -2.09 29.53
C SER A 29 -12.02 -3.16 28.94
N ASP A 30 -11.31 -3.84 29.85
CA ASP A 30 -10.29 -4.87 29.65
C ASP A 30 -10.89 -6.27 29.41
N SER A 31 -10.28 -7.08 28.54
CA SER A 31 -9.92 -8.49 28.82
C SER A 31 -9.33 -9.19 27.59
N GLY A 32 -8.03 -9.46 27.63
CA GLY A 32 -7.42 -10.50 26.79
C GLY A 32 -5.98 -10.25 26.37
N THR A 33 -5.03 -10.40 27.30
CA THR A 33 -3.64 -10.72 26.93
C THR A 33 -3.59 -12.17 26.47
N VAL A 34 -3.15 -12.43 25.23
CA VAL A 34 -1.92 -13.17 24.89
C VAL A 34 -1.86 -13.37 23.38
N GLY A 35 -0.71 -12.98 22.80
CA GLY A 35 -0.39 -13.25 21.41
C GLY A 35 0.34 -12.08 20.79
N SER A 36 1.65 -11.96 21.06
CA SER A 36 2.55 -11.34 20.09
C SER A 36 2.47 -12.15 18.79
N ALA A 37 1.55 -11.79 17.92
CA ALA A 37 1.77 -11.91 16.49
C ALA A 37 2.53 -10.63 16.11
N ALA A 38 3.68 -10.81 15.46
CA ALA A 38 4.42 -9.71 14.88
C ALA A 38 3.45 -8.90 14.01
N ASP A 39 3.22 -7.65 14.40
CA ASP A 39 2.56 -6.65 13.56
C ASP A 39 3.47 -6.48 12.35
N THR A 40 3.19 -7.25 11.30
CA THR A 40 3.74 -6.97 9.99
C THR A 40 2.90 -5.81 9.53
N GLU A 41 3.41 -4.60 9.69
CA GLU A 41 2.76 -3.38 9.21
C GLU A 41 2.74 -3.46 7.68
N GLU A 42 1.77 -4.20 7.14
CA GLU A 42 1.56 -4.32 5.71
C GLU A 42 1.10 -2.97 5.19
N GLU A 43 1.86 -2.37 4.28
CA GLU A 43 1.49 -1.09 3.69
C GLU A 43 0.08 -1.16 3.09
N PRO A 44 -0.78 -0.17 3.37
CA PRO A 44 -2.14 -0.17 2.89
C PRO A 44 -2.18 -0.18 1.36
N VAL A 45 -3.04 -1.01 0.78
CA VAL A 45 -3.29 -1.06 -0.66
C VAL A 45 -3.84 0.28 -1.14
N LEU A 46 -3.24 0.85 -2.19
CA LEU A 46 -3.76 2.06 -2.81
C LEU A 46 -5.08 1.76 -3.53
N MET A 47 -6.16 2.41 -3.10
CA MET A 47 -7.49 2.32 -3.71
C MET A 47 -7.95 3.70 -4.19
N LEU A 48 -8.38 3.80 -5.45
CA LEU A 48 -8.78 5.04 -6.10
C LEU A 48 -10.13 4.88 -6.80
N ARG A 49 -10.95 5.93 -6.78
CA ARG A 49 -12.24 6.01 -7.49
C ARG A 49 -13.15 4.79 -7.22
N PRO A 50 -13.60 4.57 -5.96
CA PRO A 50 -14.39 3.39 -5.60
C PRO A 50 -15.73 3.26 -6.36
N ASN A 51 -16.25 4.36 -6.92
CA ASN A 51 -17.47 4.36 -7.73
C ASN A 51 -17.19 4.23 -9.24
N GLY A 52 -15.92 4.11 -9.65
CA GLY A 52 -15.51 4.06 -11.05
C GLY A 52 -15.71 2.69 -11.68
N VAL A 53 -16.24 2.67 -12.90
CA VAL A 53 -16.30 1.48 -13.75
C VAL A 53 -15.62 1.84 -15.07
N PHE A 54 -14.43 1.30 -15.25
CA PHE A 54 -13.51 1.60 -16.35
C PHE A 54 -13.32 0.37 -17.22
N THR A 55 -12.94 0.65 -18.46
CA THR A 55 -12.62 -0.31 -19.50
C THR A 55 -11.12 -0.31 -19.76
N ILE A 56 -10.66 -1.27 -20.57
CA ILE A 56 -9.26 -1.31 -21.00
C ILE A 56 -8.88 -0.07 -21.85
N ASP A 57 -9.85 0.55 -22.51
CA ASP A 57 -9.60 1.71 -23.37
C ASP A 57 -9.40 2.98 -22.52
N ASP A 58 -10.03 3.08 -21.35
CA ASP A 58 -9.77 4.17 -20.39
C ASP A 58 -8.34 4.08 -19.83
N VAL A 59 -7.85 2.85 -19.61
CA VAL A 59 -6.46 2.61 -19.21
C VAL A 59 -5.50 2.97 -20.34
N ALA A 60 -5.85 2.64 -21.59
CA ALA A 60 -5.06 3.03 -22.77
C ALA A 60 -5.02 4.55 -22.96
N ALA A 61 -6.15 5.24 -22.75
CA ALA A 61 -6.24 6.70 -22.80
C ALA A 61 -5.37 7.39 -21.73
N ALA A 62 -5.16 6.71 -20.59
CA ALA A 62 -4.24 7.15 -19.52
C ALA A 62 -2.75 6.92 -19.85
N GLY A 63 -2.43 6.41 -21.04
CA GLY A 63 -1.05 6.28 -21.56
C GLY A 63 -0.47 4.86 -21.49
N TRP A 64 -1.22 3.88 -20.98
CA TRP A 64 -0.83 2.48 -21.04
C TRP A 64 -0.93 1.93 -22.46
N LYS A 65 0.03 1.08 -22.86
CA LYS A 65 0.09 0.49 -24.19
C LYS A 65 -0.25 -0.99 -24.13
N LYS A 66 -1.40 -1.34 -24.71
CA LYS A 66 -1.89 -2.71 -24.84
C LYS A 66 -0.88 -3.57 -25.62
N SER A 67 -0.54 -4.73 -25.08
CA SER A 67 0.35 -5.70 -25.72
C SER A 67 -0.35 -7.03 -25.99
N LYS A 68 -0.92 -7.65 -24.95
CA LYS A 68 -1.50 -9.00 -25.05
C LYS A 68 -2.70 -9.17 -24.11
N GLU A 69 -3.74 -9.83 -24.61
CA GLU A 69 -4.82 -10.37 -23.77
C GLU A 69 -4.38 -11.68 -23.11
N LEU A 70 -4.67 -11.83 -21.82
CA LEU A 70 -4.37 -13.03 -21.02
C LEU A 70 -5.68 -13.73 -20.65
N SER A 71 -5.60 -15.03 -20.34
CA SER A 71 -6.78 -15.80 -19.92
C SER A 71 -7.15 -15.45 -18.46
N PRO A 72 -8.45 -15.21 -18.16
CA PRO A 72 -8.95 -15.01 -16.81
C PRO A 72 -9.25 -16.32 -16.04
N GLU A 73 -9.05 -17.51 -16.64
CA GLU A 73 -9.55 -18.79 -16.09
C GLU A 73 -9.13 -19.10 -14.64
N THR A 74 -7.98 -18.57 -14.20
CA THR A 74 -7.47 -18.78 -12.84
C THR A 74 -7.76 -17.61 -11.89
N LEU A 75 -8.51 -16.60 -12.35
CA LEU A 75 -8.83 -15.37 -11.62
C LEU A 75 -10.34 -15.29 -11.39
N PRO A 76 -10.83 -15.46 -10.15
CA PRO A 76 -12.26 -15.46 -9.86
C PRO A 76 -12.88 -14.10 -10.21
N ASP A 77 -14.04 -14.13 -10.87
CA ASP A 77 -14.83 -12.96 -11.28
C ASP A 77 -14.14 -11.95 -12.21
N ALA A 78 -12.91 -12.24 -12.65
CA ALA A 78 -12.22 -11.43 -13.64
C ALA A 78 -12.90 -11.61 -15.01
N ILE A 79 -13.30 -10.51 -15.61
CA ILE A 79 -13.95 -10.48 -16.93
C ILE A 79 -12.99 -10.09 -18.06
N GLY A 80 -11.77 -9.70 -17.72
CA GLY A 80 -10.71 -9.40 -18.68
C GLY A 80 -9.36 -9.25 -18.00
N VAL A 81 -8.31 -9.71 -18.67
CA VAL A 81 -6.93 -9.62 -18.16
C VAL A 81 -6.04 -9.22 -19.32
N TRP A 82 -5.26 -8.17 -19.12
CA TRP A 82 -4.45 -7.58 -20.18
C TRP A 82 -3.05 -7.27 -19.69
N TYR A 83 -2.06 -7.67 -20.46
CA TYR A 83 -0.67 -7.29 -20.31
C TYR A 83 -0.31 -6.15 -21.26
N GLY A 84 0.48 -5.21 -20.76
CA GLY A 84 0.97 -4.09 -21.53
C GLY A 84 2.03 -3.30 -20.79
N PHE A 85 2.30 -2.09 -21.28
CA PHE A 85 3.42 -1.29 -20.83
C PHE A 85 3.01 0.13 -20.46
N TYR A 86 3.60 0.65 -19.39
CA TYR A 86 3.53 2.06 -19.04
C TYR A 86 4.91 2.51 -18.54
N ASN A 87 5.42 3.65 -19.02
CA ASN A 87 6.75 4.17 -18.63
C ASN A 87 7.89 3.14 -18.66
N GLN A 88 7.97 2.33 -19.72
CA GLN A 88 9.01 1.27 -19.87
C GLN A 88 8.97 0.21 -18.76
N ARG A 89 7.80 0.01 -18.15
CA ARG A 89 7.54 -1.03 -17.15
C ARG A 89 6.35 -1.86 -17.56
N ASP A 90 6.34 -3.09 -17.09
CA ASP A 90 5.25 -4.02 -17.25
C ASP A 90 4.08 -3.64 -16.34
N VAL A 91 2.87 -3.63 -16.91
CA VAL A 91 1.63 -3.42 -16.18
C VAL A 91 0.59 -4.43 -16.66
N GLU A 92 0.05 -5.20 -15.72
CA GLU A 92 -1.12 -6.05 -15.93
C GLU A 92 -2.37 -5.36 -15.39
N VAL A 93 -3.43 -5.41 -16.18
CA VAL A 93 -4.75 -4.85 -15.86
C VAL A 93 -5.73 -6.02 -15.77
N ARG A 94 -6.31 -6.23 -14.59
CA ARG A 94 -7.41 -7.16 -14.35
C ARG A 94 -8.70 -6.36 -14.20
N ILE A 95 -9.73 -6.76 -14.92
CA ILE A 95 -11.01 -6.06 -15.00
C ILE A 95 -12.05 -6.91 -14.29
N TYR A 96 -12.81 -6.29 -13.39
CA TYR A 96 -13.94 -6.89 -12.69
C TYR A 96 -15.22 -6.14 -13.07
N ALA A 97 -16.38 -6.71 -12.76
CA ALA A 97 -17.65 -6.05 -13.07
C ALA A 97 -17.95 -4.84 -12.16
N SER A 98 -17.33 -4.77 -10.97
CA SER A 98 -17.49 -3.67 -10.03
C SER A 98 -16.25 -3.49 -9.14
N HIS A 99 -16.20 -2.38 -8.41
CA HIS A 99 -15.18 -2.13 -7.39
C HIS A 99 -15.22 -3.17 -6.26
N ASP A 100 -16.42 -3.53 -5.80
CA ASP A 100 -16.57 -4.54 -4.75
C ASP A 100 -15.97 -5.88 -5.15
N LEU A 101 -16.16 -6.30 -6.41
CA LEU A 101 -15.54 -7.52 -6.94
C LEU A 101 -14.02 -7.39 -7.13
N ALA A 102 -13.54 -6.22 -7.53
CA ALA A 102 -12.10 -5.95 -7.58
C ALA A 102 -11.44 -6.10 -6.21
N ILE A 103 -12.14 -5.72 -5.13
CA ILE A 103 -11.68 -5.94 -3.75
C ILE A 103 -11.85 -7.42 -3.37
N SER A 104 -13.08 -7.95 -3.39
CA SER A 104 -13.39 -9.26 -2.79
C SER A 104 -12.74 -10.42 -3.51
N SER A 105 -12.66 -10.36 -4.84
CA SER A 105 -12.18 -11.45 -5.69
C SER A 105 -10.79 -11.15 -6.25
N GLY A 106 -10.43 -9.87 -6.40
CA GLY A 106 -9.15 -9.46 -6.99
C GLY A 106 -7.98 -9.30 -6.04
N THR A 107 -8.22 -9.02 -4.76
CA THR A 107 -7.15 -8.75 -3.77
C THR A 107 -6.23 -9.95 -3.57
N GLY A 108 -6.78 -11.12 -3.21
CA GLY A 108 -5.96 -12.32 -2.94
C GLY A 108 -5.06 -12.72 -4.12
N PRO A 109 -5.59 -12.87 -5.35
CA PRO A 109 -4.75 -13.15 -6.52
C PRO A 109 -3.75 -12.05 -6.86
N ALA A 110 -3.98 -10.80 -6.48
CA ALA A 110 -3.03 -9.71 -6.67
C ALA A 110 -1.90 -9.76 -5.64
N GLU A 111 -2.22 -10.05 -4.38
CA GLU A 111 -1.25 -10.28 -3.30
C GLU A 111 -0.32 -11.45 -3.62
N ASP A 112 -0.87 -12.58 -4.09
CA ASP A 112 -0.09 -13.73 -4.54
C ASP A 112 0.85 -13.37 -5.71
N ALA A 113 0.39 -12.53 -6.64
CA ALA A 113 1.16 -12.11 -7.80
C ALA A 113 2.29 -11.11 -7.46
N VAL A 114 2.17 -10.37 -6.36
CA VAL A 114 3.21 -9.43 -5.89
C VAL A 114 4.04 -9.98 -4.72
N GLY A 115 3.70 -11.16 -4.20
CA GLY A 115 4.39 -11.77 -3.07
C GLY A 115 4.08 -11.13 -1.70
N ARG A 116 3.04 -10.30 -1.59
CA ARG A 116 2.61 -9.71 -0.30
C ARG A 116 2.12 -10.83 0.64
N GLY A 117 2.36 -10.68 1.95
CA GLY A 117 2.03 -11.70 2.97
C GLY A 117 2.92 -12.95 2.99
N LYS A 118 3.94 -13.07 2.13
CA LYS A 118 4.90 -14.19 2.15
C LYS A 118 6.16 -13.83 2.96
N PRO A 119 6.81 -14.77 3.67
CA PRO A 119 8.10 -14.52 4.30
C PRO A 119 9.23 -14.42 3.26
N ALA A 120 10.29 -13.65 3.53
CA ALA A 120 11.48 -13.65 2.69
C ALA A 120 12.07 -15.08 2.58
N PRO A 121 12.54 -15.51 1.40
CA PRO A 121 12.74 -14.74 0.18
C PRO A 121 11.56 -14.75 -0.80
N PHE A 122 10.40 -15.29 -0.40
CA PHE A 122 9.19 -15.35 -1.22
C PHE A 122 8.45 -14.00 -1.29
N ALA A 123 8.73 -13.09 -0.34
CA ALA A 123 8.23 -11.71 -0.31
C ALA A 123 8.87 -10.79 -1.36
N VAL A 124 10.08 -11.16 -1.81
CA VAL A 124 10.79 -10.48 -2.88
C VAL A 124 10.55 -11.32 -4.11
N GLY A 125 9.91 -10.76 -5.14
CA GLY A 125 9.46 -11.46 -6.34
C GLY A 125 10.55 -12.25 -7.08
N GLY A 126 10.92 -13.41 -6.55
CA GLY A 126 11.93 -14.28 -7.10
C GLY A 126 12.68 -15.05 -6.02
N ILE A 127 12.20 -16.26 -5.68
CA ILE A 127 12.95 -17.54 -5.79
C ILE A 127 12.00 -18.73 -6.07
N SER A 128 10.74 -18.50 -6.50
CA SER A 128 9.85 -19.56 -7.00
C SER A 128 9.69 -19.38 -8.52
N ALA A 129 10.20 -20.35 -9.28
CA ALA A 129 10.65 -20.20 -10.66
C ALA A 129 9.56 -20.07 -11.74
N THR A 130 8.40 -19.44 -11.49
CA THR A 130 7.32 -19.30 -12.51
C THR A 130 6.53 -17.98 -12.51
N ARG A 131 7.21 -16.83 -12.30
CA ARG A 131 6.76 -15.43 -12.52
C ARG A 131 5.94 -14.77 -11.39
N THR A 132 6.62 -14.17 -10.42
CA THR A 132 6.10 -12.93 -9.80
C THR A 132 6.83 -11.77 -10.48
N SER A 133 6.23 -11.23 -11.55
CA SER A 133 6.77 -10.12 -12.35
C SER A 133 6.36 -8.74 -11.85
N TYR A 134 5.68 -8.68 -10.70
CA TYR A 134 5.09 -7.46 -10.17
C TYR A 134 5.51 -7.27 -8.72
N GLY A 135 5.82 -6.03 -8.34
CA GLY A 135 6.26 -5.66 -6.99
C GLY A 135 5.16 -5.02 -6.15
N THR A 136 4.10 -4.52 -6.78
CA THR A 136 2.95 -3.93 -6.08
C THR A 136 1.70 -3.89 -6.96
N TYR A 137 0.56 -3.54 -6.38
CA TYR A 137 -0.68 -3.32 -7.11
C TYR A 137 -1.52 -2.21 -6.48
N ALA A 138 -2.45 -1.67 -7.25
CA ALA A 138 -3.49 -0.76 -6.80
C ALA A 138 -4.85 -1.15 -7.37
N ILE A 139 -5.91 -0.69 -6.71
CA ILE A 139 -7.30 -0.84 -7.16
C ILE A 139 -7.79 0.51 -7.66
N VAL A 140 -8.34 0.53 -8.88
CA VAL A 140 -8.88 1.72 -9.54
C VAL A 140 -10.31 1.42 -9.99
N GLY A 141 -11.30 1.81 -9.19
CA GLY A 141 -12.68 1.40 -9.43
C GLY A 141 -12.79 -0.12 -9.53
N ASN A 142 -13.29 -0.61 -10.66
CA ASN A 142 -13.40 -2.04 -10.99
C ASN A 142 -12.10 -2.68 -11.52
N LEU A 143 -10.97 -1.98 -11.53
CA LEU A 143 -9.70 -2.47 -12.05
C LEU A 143 -8.74 -2.83 -10.92
N VAL A 144 -7.96 -3.89 -11.11
CA VAL A 144 -6.74 -4.17 -10.33
C VAL A 144 -5.55 -4.04 -11.28
N LEU A 145 -4.61 -3.14 -10.96
CA LEU A 145 -3.42 -2.89 -11.76
C LEU A 145 -2.17 -3.37 -11.01
N LEU A 146 -1.43 -4.29 -11.62
CA LEU A 146 -0.18 -4.82 -11.07
C LEU A 146 0.98 -4.10 -11.75
N CYS A 147 1.90 -3.58 -10.94
CA CYS A 147 3.03 -2.77 -11.35
C CYS A 147 4.34 -3.53 -11.13
N GLU A 148 5.23 -3.50 -12.14
CA GLU A 148 6.46 -4.32 -12.15
C GLU A 148 7.33 -4.13 -10.91
N VAL A 149 7.54 -2.88 -10.48
CA VAL A 149 8.52 -2.55 -9.44
C VAL A 149 7.86 -1.91 -8.22
N LYS A 150 7.36 -0.69 -8.35
CA LYS A 150 6.85 0.12 -7.25
C LYS A 150 5.69 1.01 -7.71
N ILE A 151 4.91 1.54 -6.77
CA ILE A 151 3.64 2.17 -7.10
C ILE A 151 3.85 3.53 -7.74
N GLU A 152 4.93 4.23 -7.38
CA GLU A 152 5.29 5.57 -7.86
C GLU A 152 5.53 5.58 -9.37
N ASP A 153 6.05 4.47 -9.92
CA ASP A 153 6.28 4.34 -11.36
C ASP A 153 4.95 4.25 -12.14
N CYS A 154 3.87 3.83 -11.46
CA CYS A 154 2.51 3.71 -11.99
C CYS A 154 1.59 4.88 -11.61
N GLU A 155 1.93 5.73 -10.65
CA GLU A 155 1.02 6.78 -10.14
C GLU A 155 0.42 7.66 -11.24
N GLY A 156 1.22 8.02 -12.25
CA GLY A 156 0.73 8.80 -13.39
C GLY A 156 -0.36 8.07 -14.20
N LEU A 157 -0.20 6.75 -14.40
CA LEU A 157 -1.21 5.91 -15.05
C LEU A 157 -2.45 5.82 -14.18
N LEU A 158 -2.25 5.47 -12.89
CA LEU A 158 -3.34 5.29 -11.95
C LEU A 158 -4.18 6.56 -11.85
N ASN A 159 -3.58 7.73 -11.72
CA ASN A 159 -4.32 9.00 -11.64
C ASN A 159 -4.93 9.45 -12.98
N GLY A 160 -4.43 8.93 -14.10
CA GLY A 160 -4.88 9.26 -15.45
C GLY A 160 -6.19 8.57 -15.87
N ILE A 161 -6.53 7.42 -15.28
CA ILE A 161 -7.75 6.66 -15.60
C ILE A 161 -8.99 7.46 -15.18
N ARG A 162 -9.91 7.69 -16.13
CA ARG A 162 -11.14 8.49 -15.96
C ARG A 162 -12.28 7.95 -16.81
#